data_AF-A0A9E2Q605-F1
#
_entry.id   AF-A0A9E2Q605-F1
#
_cell.length_a   1.000
_cell.length_b   1.000
_cell.length_c   1.000
_cell.angle_alpha   90.00
_cell.angle_beta   90.00
_cell.angle_gamma   90.00
#
_symmetry.space_group_name_H-M   'P 1'
#
loop_
_entity.id
_entity.type
_entity.pdbx_description
1 polymer ?
#
loop_
_entity_poly.entity_id
_entity_poly.type
_entity_poly.pdbx_seq_one_letter_code
_entity_poly.pdbx_strand_id
1 'polypeptide(L)' 'FETIEGGWDNRAPLGWDVTDAVPTARAVTALLSDWFPATTGEIIHVDGGVHAMGG' A
#
# COMPACT_ATOMS: atom_id res chain seq x y z
N PHE A 1 -5.19 20.11 -2.66
CA PHE A 1 -4.33 19.36 -1.74
C PHE A 1 -5.16 18.48 -0.80
N GLU A 2 -6.17 18.99 -0.10
CA GLU A 2 -7.06 18.17 0.76
C GLU A 2 -7.88 17.08 0.04
N THR A 3 -8.22 17.27 -1.24
CA THR A 3 -9.07 16.33 -2.00
C THR A 3 -8.41 14.98 -2.29
N ILE A 4 -7.08 14.87 -2.16
CA ILE A 4 -6.35 13.60 -2.40
C ILE A 4 -6.21 12.80 -1.09
N GLU A 5 -6.03 13.46 0.05
CA GLU A 5 -5.83 12.79 1.35
C GLU A 5 -7.15 12.32 1.98
N GLY A 6 -8.22 13.11 1.92
CA GLY A 6 -9.50 12.76 2.55
C GLY A 6 -10.28 11.61 1.88
N GLY A 7 -9.85 11.17 0.69
CA GLY A 7 -10.53 10.14 -0.10
C GLY A 7 -9.87 8.76 -0.06
N TRP A 8 -8.69 8.61 0.54
CA TRP A 8 -7.96 7.34 0.49
C TRP A 8 -8.49 6.35 1.53
N ASP A 9 -8.61 6.78 2.78
CA ASP A 9 -9.13 5.95 3.89
C ASP A 9 -10.56 5.45 3.59
N ASN A 10 -11.43 6.34 3.10
CA ASN A 10 -12.81 6.01 2.75
C ASN A 10 -12.95 5.04 1.57
N ARG A 11 -11.94 4.96 0.69
CA ARG A 11 -11.97 4.10 -0.51
C ARG A 11 -11.15 2.82 -0.35
N ALA A 12 -10.20 2.79 0.56
CA ALA A 12 -9.39 1.62 0.87
C ALA A 12 -10.23 0.61 1.66
N PRO A 13 -10.51 -0.59 1.12
CA PRO A 13 -11.33 -1.60 1.82
C PRO A 13 -10.71 -2.07 3.14
N LEU A 14 -9.38 -1.98 3.26
CA LEU A 14 -8.63 -2.34 4.47
C LEU A 14 -8.32 -1.13 5.36
N GLY A 15 -8.84 0.06 5.02
CA GLY A 15 -8.47 1.33 5.64
C GLY A 15 -7.10 1.84 5.19
N TRP A 16 -6.86 3.13 5.40
CA TRP A 16 -5.57 3.76 5.08
C TRP A 16 -5.29 4.97 5.97
N ASP A 17 -4.32 4.84 6.88
CA ASP A 17 -3.80 5.94 7.68
C ASP A 17 -2.50 6.48 7.05
N VAL A 18 -2.56 7.71 6.55
CA VAL A 18 -1.40 8.39 5.92
C VAL A 18 -0.28 8.71 6.90
N THR A 19 -0.54 8.66 8.20
CA THR A 19 0.44 8.93 9.26
C THR A 19 1.12 7.66 9.76
N ASP A 20 0.58 6.46 9.46
CA ASP A 20 1.18 5.18 9.82
C ASP A 20 2.04 4.62 8.68
N ALA A 21 3.36 4.74 8.83
CA ALA A 21 4.32 4.21 7.85
C ALA A 21 4.59 2.70 8.00
N VAL A 22 4.09 2.05 9.07
CA VAL A 22 4.42 0.66 9.39
C VAL A 22 4.01 -0.34 8.30
N PRO A 23 2.82 -0.27 7.68
CA PRO A 23 2.43 -1.21 6.63
C PRO A 23 3.40 -1.20 5.44
N THR A 24 3.77 -0.01 4.97
CA THR A 24 4.73 0.17 3.87
C THR A 24 6.12 -0.33 4.25
N ALA A 25 6.60 0.00 5.46
CA ALA A 25 7.91 -0.46 5.93
C ALA A 25 7.99 -2.00 6.03
N ARG A 26 6.91 -2.66 6.45
CA ARG A 26 6.84 -4.12 6.49
C ARG A 26 6.87 -4.74 5.11
N ALA A 27 6.16 -4.17 4.14
CA ALA A 27 6.19 -4.64 2.76
C ALA A 27 7.59 -4.51 2.14
N VAL A 28 8.28 -3.39 2.36
CA VAL A 28 9.68 -3.22 1.93
C VAL A 28 10.58 -4.26 2.58
N THR A 29 10.43 -4.49 3.89
CA THR A 29 11.21 -5.51 4.60
C THR A 29 10.97 -6.90 4.03
N ALA A 30 9.72 -7.24 3.72
CA ALA A 30 9.37 -8.51 3.08
C ALA A 30 9.98 -8.62 1.67
N LEU A 31 9.92 -7.56 0.88
CA LEU A 31 10.49 -7.54 -0.48
C LEU A 31 12.03 -7.67 -0.49
N LEU A 32 12.71 -7.09 0.51
CA LEU A 32 14.17 -7.17 0.66
C LEU A 32 14.64 -8.46 1.36
N SER A 33 13.72 -9.31 1.79
CA SER A 33 14.02 -10.57 2.46
C SER A 33 13.99 -11.75 1.49
N ASP A 34 14.28 -12.95 2.01
CA ASP A 34 14.19 -14.20 1.26
C ASP A 34 12.75 -14.67 0.99
N TRP A 35 11.71 -13.93 1.44
CA TRP A 35 10.31 -14.28 1.20
C TRP A 35 9.86 -14.06 -0.26
N PHE A 36 10.59 -13.27 -1.04
CA PHE A 36 10.30 -12.94 -2.45
C PHE A 36 11.46 -13.32 -3.40
N PRO A 37 11.93 -14.59 -3.42
CA PRO A 37 13.19 -14.96 -4.08
C PRO A 37 13.14 -14.93 -5.61
N ALA A 38 11.94 -14.84 -6.20
CA ALA A 38 11.72 -14.90 -7.65
C ALA A 38 10.81 -13.77 -8.15
N THR A 39 10.71 -12.67 -7.40
CA THR A 39 9.89 -11.51 -7.78
C THR A 39 10.80 -10.36 -8.21
N THR A 40 10.64 -9.91 -9.46
CA THR A 40 11.39 -8.78 -10.04
C THR A 40 10.54 -8.08 -11.10
N GLY A 41 10.75 -6.79 -11.29
CA GLY A 41 10.00 -6.00 -12.27
C GLY A 41 8.54 -5.71 -11.90
N GLU A 42 8.12 -6.05 -10.67
CA GLU A 42 6.74 -5.90 -10.20
C GLU A 42 6.56 -4.69 -9.27
N ILE A 43 5.34 -4.18 -9.20
CA ILE A 43 4.93 -3.12 -8.26
C ILE A 43 4.06 -3.75 -7.16
N ILE A 44 4.50 -3.64 -5.91
CA ILE A 44 3.70 -4.04 -4.75
C ILE A 44 2.94 -2.81 -4.24
N HIS A 45 1.61 -2.85 -4.37
CA HIS A 45 0.74 -1.78 -3.87
C HIS A 45 0.47 -2.00 -2.39
N VAL A 46 0.86 -1.01 -1.58
CA VAL A 46 0.60 -0.96 -0.14
C VAL A 46 -0.21 0.30 0.12
N ASP A 47 -1.52 0.19 -0.07
CA ASP A 47 -2.41 1.35 -0.17
C ASP A 47 -3.82 1.07 0.41
N GLY A 48 -3.92 0.07 1.28
CA GLY A 48 -5.19 -0.40 1.84
C GLY A 48 -6.14 -1.03 0.81
N GLY A 49 -5.67 -1.29 -0.42
CA GLY A 49 -6.44 -1.86 -1.51
C GLY A 49 -7.14 -0.83 -2.40
N VAL A 50 -6.84 0.47 -2.27
CA VAL A 50 -7.55 1.51 -3.04
C VAL A 50 -7.36 1.34 -4.56
N HIS A 51 -6.17 0.94 -5.03
CA HIS A 51 -5.88 0.78 -6.45
C HIS A 51 -6.77 -0.28 -7.12
N ALA A 52 -7.27 -1.25 -6.35
CA ALA A 52 -8.10 -2.34 -6.85
C ALA A 52 -9.58 -1.93 -6.99
N MET A 53 -9.99 -0.80 -6.41
CA MET A 53 -11.40 -0.41 -6.32
C MET A 53 -11.97 0.26 -7.58
N GLY A 54 -11.16 0.47 -8.63
CA GLY A 54 -11.63 0.75 -9.99
C GLY A 54 -12.62 1.92 -10.13
N GLY A 55 -12.46 2.97 -9.34
CA GLY A 55 -13.34 4.15 -9.30
C GLY A 55 -12.67 5.44 -9.73
#